data_AF-A0A3C0CRW8-F1
#
_entry.id   AF-A0A3C0CRW8-F1
#
_cell.length_a   1.000
_cell.length_b   1.000
_cell.length_c   1.000
_cell.angle_alpha   90.00
_cell.angle_beta   90.00
_cell.angle_gamma   90.00
#
_symmetry.space_group_name_H-M   'P 1'
#
loop_
_entity.id
_entity.type
_entity.pdbx_description
1 polymer ?
#
loop_
_entity_poly.entity_id
_entity_poly.type
_entity_poly.pdbx_seq_one_letter_code
_entity_poly.pdbx_strand_id
1 'polypeptide(L)'
;MDYALVTLRMKNNVIAHVEGNWAHSTSGFSVKVEVAGDEGLIDFDNKKSVPLVISAPGAGGKETVPQSPLMEDPYYRELKAFIDCVESDTPSPVSGEEGMRAVEIALAAIESIRTGKPVKVGG
;
A
#
# COMPACT_ATOMS: atom_id res chain seq x y z
N MET A 1 6.05 -2.43 16.73
CA MET A 1 4.66 -1.95 16.57
C MET A 1 4.07 -2.85 15.53
N ASP A 2 3.22 -3.75 15.96
CA ASP A 2 2.80 -4.88 15.10
C ASP A 2 1.50 -4.56 14.38
N TYR A 3 0.85 -3.46 14.75
CA TYR A 3 -0.36 -2.93 14.16
C TYR A 3 -0.38 -1.40 14.25
N ALA A 4 -0.78 -0.74 13.17
CA ALA A 4 -0.99 0.70 13.04
C ALA A 4 -2.31 0.96 12.31
N LEU A 5 -3.09 1.92 12.81
CA LEU A 5 -4.22 2.49 12.08
C LEU A 5 -4.10 4.01 12.08
N VAL A 6 -4.04 4.62 10.91
CA VAL A 6 -3.92 6.07 10.71
C VAL A 6 -5.15 6.56 9.96
N THR A 7 -5.75 7.65 10.45
CA THR A 7 -6.84 8.35 9.76
C THR A 7 -6.30 9.64 9.14
N LEU A 8 -6.42 9.76 7.83
CA LEU A 8 -6.03 10.94 7.08
C LEU A 8 -7.28 11.70 6.64
N ARG A 9 -7.24 13.03 6.74
CA ARG A 9 -8.22 13.91 6.11
C ARG A 9 -7.57 14.62 4.93
N MET A 10 -8.08 14.33 3.74
CA MET A 10 -7.63 14.93 2.49
C MET A 10 -8.13 16.37 2.37
N LYS A 11 -7.51 17.17 1.49
CA LYS A 11 -7.89 18.58 1.25
C LYS A 11 -9.36 18.74 0.82
N ASN A 12 -9.92 17.75 0.14
CA ASN A 12 -11.31 17.71 -0.30
C ASN A 12 -12.26 17.05 0.75
N ASN A 13 -11.82 16.92 2.00
CA ASN A 13 -12.54 16.29 3.11
C ASN A 13 -12.76 14.77 3.01
N VAL A 14 -12.22 14.11 1.98
CA VAL A 14 -12.19 12.63 1.94
C VAL A 14 -11.42 12.12 3.16
N ILE A 15 -11.95 11.07 3.77
CA ILE A 15 -11.31 10.37 4.88
C ILE A 15 -10.70 9.09 4.34
N ALA A 16 -9.42 8.88 4.64
CA ALA A 16 -8.72 7.65 4.32
C ALA A 16 -8.25 6.97 5.61
N HIS A 17 -8.54 5.68 5.73
CA HIS A 17 -8.01 4.82 6.77
C HIS A 17 -6.84 4.00 6.20
N VAL A 18 -5.68 4.09 6.83
CA VAL A 18 -4.49 3.35 6.43
C VAL A 18 -4.09 2.42 7.56
N GLU A 19 -4.11 1.12 7.28
CA GLU A 19 -3.74 0.07 8.22
C GLU A 19 -2.39 -0.54 7.82
N GLY A 20 -1.51 -0.75 8.80
CA GLY A 20 -0.31 -1.56 8.66
C GLY A 20 -0.27 -2.63 9.75
N ASN A 21 -0.17 -3.90 9.36
CA ASN A 21 -0.23 -5.03 10.30
C ASN A 21 0.86 -6.06 9.98
N TRP A 22 1.75 -6.28 10.96
CA TRP A 22 2.83 -7.27 10.94
C TRP A 22 2.60 -8.41 11.95
N ALA A 23 1.53 -8.37 12.73
CA ALA A 23 1.19 -9.40 13.72
C ALA A 23 0.79 -10.74 13.07
N HIS A 24 0.35 -10.72 11.80
CA HIS A 24 -0.02 -11.92 11.05
C HIS A 24 1.15 -12.46 10.19
N SER A 25 2.18 -12.98 10.85
CA SER A 25 3.40 -13.49 10.20
C SER A 25 3.20 -14.75 9.34
N THR A 26 2.07 -15.44 9.47
CA THR A 26 1.81 -16.73 8.79
C THR A 26 1.01 -16.61 7.49
N SER A 27 0.52 -15.41 7.12
CA SER A 27 -0.45 -15.25 6.03
C SER A 27 0.09 -14.69 4.71
N GLY A 28 1.41 -14.49 4.60
CA GLY A 28 2.04 -13.84 3.45
C GLY A 28 1.71 -12.35 3.34
N PHE A 29 2.16 -11.70 2.27
CA PHE A 29 1.89 -10.29 2.02
C PHE A 29 0.46 -10.09 1.52
N SER A 30 -0.30 -9.17 2.12
CA SER A 30 -1.68 -8.90 1.72
C SER A 30 -1.96 -7.41 1.59
N VAL A 31 -2.70 -7.08 0.55
CA VAL A 31 -3.13 -5.73 0.25
C VAL A 31 -4.63 -5.73 0.02
N LYS A 32 -5.32 -4.88 0.77
CA LYS A 32 -6.74 -4.59 0.59
C LYS A 32 -6.91 -3.09 0.37
N VAL A 33 -7.75 -2.72 -0.60
CA VAL A 33 -8.12 -1.34 -0.87
C VAL A 33 -9.63 -1.27 -1.05
N GLU A 34 -10.26 -0.29 -0.39
CA GLU A 34 -11.69 -0.05 -0.48
C GLU A 34 -11.91 1.45 -0.74
N VAL A 35 -12.75 1.77 -1.72
CA VAL A 35 -13.09 3.14 -2.10
C VAL A 35 -14.61 3.27 -2.20
N ALA A 36 -15.19 4.03 -1.28
CA ALA A 36 -16.61 4.34 -1.25
C ALA A 36 -16.87 5.73 -1.85
N GLY A 37 -17.92 5.84 -2.66
CA GLY A 37 -18.43 7.10 -3.19
C GLY A 37 -19.95 7.11 -3.23
N ASP A 38 -20.53 8.19 -3.75
CA ASP A 38 -21.99 8.41 -3.73
C ASP A 38 -22.76 7.32 -4.51
N GLU A 39 -22.13 6.72 -5.52
CA GLU A 39 -22.73 5.73 -6.42
C GLU A 39 -22.30 4.29 -6.11
N GLY A 40 -21.55 4.06 -5.03
CA GLY A 40 -21.21 2.70 -4.59
C GLY A 40 -19.81 2.51 -4.05
N LEU A 41 -19.34 1.25 -4.11
CA LEU A 41 -18.15 0.77 -3.45
C LEU A 41 -17.28 -0.05 -4.42
N ILE A 42 -15.99 0.28 -4.48
CA ILE A 42 -14.97 -0.55 -5.11
C ILE A 42 -14.17 -1.23 -4.00
N ASP A 43 -14.09 -2.56 -4.03
CA ASP A 43 -13.30 -3.36 -3.11
C ASP A 43 -12.30 -4.22 -3.88
N PHE A 44 -11.05 -4.19 -3.43
CA PHE A 44 -9.98 -5.03 -3.93
C PHE A 44 -9.30 -5.72 -2.75
N ASP A 45 -9.13 -7.03 -2.85
CA ASP A 45 -8.42 -7.85 -1.86
C ASP A 45 -7.62 -8.93 -2.60
N ASN A 46 -6.29 -8.86 -2.52
CA ASN A 46 -5.43 -9.79 -3.21
C ASN A 46 -5.55 -11.24 -2.67
N LYS A 47 -5.96 -11.44 -1.41
CA LYS A 47 -6.16 -12.77 -0.83
C LYS A 47 -7.33 -13.50 -1.49
N LYS A 48 -8.33 -12.78 -2.01
CA LYS A 48 -9.43 -13.38 -2.79
C LYS A 48 -8.96 -14.00 -4.11
N SER A 49 -7.79 -13.60 -4.60
CA SER A 49 -7.18 -14.09 -5.84
C SER A 49 -6.16 -15.21 -5.63
N VAL A 50 -5.83 -15.54 -4.38
CA VAL A 50 -4.91 -16.63 -4.04
C VAL A 50 -5.75 -17.89 -3.75
N PRO A 51 -5.63 -18.96 -4.56
CA PRO A 51 -6.51 -20.11 -4.45
C PRO A 51 -6.26 -20.98 -3.20
N LEU A 52 -5.08 -20.86 -2.56
CA LEU A 52 -4.72 -21.66 -1.39
C LEU A 52 -3.76 -20.90 -0.48
N VAL A 53 -4.13 -20.76 0.80
CA VAL A 53 -3.31 -20.15 1.85
C VAL A 53 -2.99 -21.22 2.90
N ILE A 54 -1.71 -21.47 3.16
CA ILE A 54 -1.26 -22.40 4.19
C ILE A 54 -0.76 -21.60 5.39
N SER A 55 -1.40 -21.76 6.54
CA SER A 55 -0.95 -21.17 7.81
C SER A 55 -0.62 -22.30 8.80
N ALA A 56 0.67 -22.60 8.99
CA ALA A 56 1.12 -23.62 9.93
C ALA A 56 2.35 -23.14 10.73
N PRO A 57 2.51 -23.55 12.02
CA PRO A 57 3.68 -23.21 12.82
C PRO A 57 4.96 -23.76 12.16
N GLY A 58 5.97 -22.91 11.97
CA GLY A 58 7.23 -23.31 11.31
C GLY A 58 7.15 -23.42 9.79
N ALA A 59 5.97 -23.27 9.18
CA ALA A 59 5.82 -23.08 7.74
C ALA A 59 6.06 -21.61 7.37
N GLY A 60 7.20 -21.05 7.82
CA GLY A 60 7.71 -19.75 7.39
C GLY A 60 8.04 -19.81 5.91
N GLY A 61 6.99 -19.76 5.08
CA GLY A 61 7.09 -19.66 3.64
C GLY A 61 7.79 -18.35 3.33
N LYS A 62 8.89 -18.45 2.59
CA LYS A 62 9.53 -17.34 1.87
C LYS A 62 8.46 -16.33 1.50
N GLU A 63 8.66 -15.06 1.84
CA GLU A 63 7.76 -13.94 1.53
C GLU A 63 7.13 -14.18 0.17
N THR A 64 5.92 -14.73 0.19
CA THR A 64 5.28 -15.14 -1.05
C THR A 64 4.67 -13.85 -1.52
N VAL A 65 5.43 -13.14 -2.35
CA VAL A 65 4.87 -12.11 -3.21
C VAL A 65 3.59 -12.71 -3.78
N PRO A 66 2.43 -12.09 -3.56
CA PRO A 66 1.20 -12.59 -4.14
C PRO A 66 1.40 -12.56 -5.64
N GLN A 67 1.60 -13.73 -6.24
CA GLN A 67 1.64 -13.87 -7.69
C GLN A 67 0.24 -13.46 -8.15
N SER A 68 0.14 -12.25 -8.69
CA SER A 68 -1.11 -11.80 -9.28
C SER A 68 -1.47 -12.78 -10.40
N PRO A 69 -2.71 -13.28 -10.50
CA PRO A 69 -3.14 -14.13 -11.62
C PRO A 69 -3.23 -13.35 -12.94
N LEU A 70 -2.90 -12.04 -12.93
CA LEU A 70 -2.68 -11.26 -14.14
C LEU A 70 -1.49 -11.85 -14.93
N MET A 71 -1.54 -11.82 -16.27
CA MET A 71 -0.45 -12.31 -17.12
C MET A 71 0.93 -11.69 -16.78
N GLU A 72 0.92 -10.51 -16.14
CA GLU A 72 2.12 -9.81 -15.67
C GLU A 72 1.95 -9.43 -14.19
N ASP A 73 2.86 -9.94 -13.35
CA ASP A 73 2.98 -9.58 -11.93
C ASP A 73 3.31 -8.08 -11.77
N PRO A 74 2.78 -7.35 -10.77
CA PRO A 74 3.11 -5.95 -10.50
C PRO A 74 4.60 -5.59 -10.59
N TYR A 75 5.52 -6.43 -10.07
CA TYR A 75 6.95 -6.15 -10.14
C TYR A 75 7.50 -6.21 -11.57
N TYR A 76 6.99 -7.12 -12.41
CA TYR A 76 7.33 -7.14 -13.82
C TYR A 76 6.89 -5.85 -14.51
N ARG A 77 5.66 -5.39 -14.22
CA ARG A 77 5.11 -4.15 -14.80
C ARG A 77 5.89 -2.91 -14.36
N GLU A 78 6.35 -2.88 -13.11
CA GLU A 78 7.19 -1.80 -12.59
C GLU A 78 8.54 -1.75 -13.32
N LEU A 79 9.25 -2.88 -13.43
CA LEU A 79 10.52 -2.95 -14.15
C LEU A 79 10.33 -2.60 -15.63
N LYS A 80 9.28 -3.11 -16.27
CA LYS A 80 8.95 -2.78 -17.66
C LYS A 80 8.72 -1.28 -17.82
N ALA A 81 7.92 -0.66 -16.95
CA ALA A 81 7.66 0.78 -17.01
C ALA A 81 8.94 1.61 -16.82
N PHE A 82 9.85 1.18 -15.94
CA PHE A 82 11.16 1.81 -15.78
C PHE A 82 12.00 1.73 -17.07
N ILE A 83 12.12 0.53 -17.66
CA ILE A 83 12.86 0.32 -18.91
C ILE A 83 12.25 1.18 -20.04
N ASP A 84 10.93 1.15 -20.21
CA ASP A 84 10.22 1.91 -21.24
C ASP A 84 10.51 3.42 -21.11
N CYS A 85 10.57 3.96 -19.89
CA CYS A 85 10.88 5.37 -19.64
C CYS A 85 12.32 5.73 -20.00
N VAL A 86 13.27 4.84 -19.69
CA VAL A 86 14.69 5.04 -20.02
C VAL A 86 14.92 4.97 -21.53
N GLU A 87 14.33 3.99 -22.22
CA GLU A 87 14.47 3.82 -23.67
C GLU A 87 13.79 4.94 -24.46
N SER A 88 12.65 5.44 -23.96
CA SER A 88 11.86 6.48 -24.64
C SER A 88 12.22 7.91 -24.23
N ASP A 89 13.15 8.09 -23.29
CA ASP A 89 13.49 9.39 -22.67
C ASP A 89 12.23 10.14 -22.17
N THR A 90 11.33 9.40 -21.51
CA THR A 90 10.09 9.95 -20.94
C THR A 90 10.13 9.97 -19.41
N PRO A 91 9.40 10.91 -18.75
CA PRO A 91 9.31 10.92 -17.30
C PRO A 91 8.72 9.63 -16.73
N SER A 92 9.24 9.20 -15.57
CA SER A 92 8.65 8.11 -14.80
C SER A 92 7.19 8.42 -14.44
N PRO A 93 6.28 7.43 -14.50
CA PRO A 93 4.89 7.61 -14.08
C PRO A 93 4.76 7.93 -12.59
N VAL A 94 5.78 7.62 -11.78
CA VAL A 94 5.90 8.03 -10.38
C VAL A 94 7.14 8.90 -10.24
N SER A 95 6.94 10.17 -9.88
CA SER A 95 8.04 11.12 -9.74
C SER A 95 8.73 10.99 -8.38
N GLY A 96 9.97 11.48 -8.27
CA GLY A 96 10.66 11.56 -6.98
C GLY A 96 9.93 12.45 -5.96
N GLU A 97 9.20 13.47 -6.43
CA GLU A 97 8.41 14.36 -5.57
C GLU A 97 7.23 13.62 -4.92
N GLU A 98 6.58 12.70 -5.63
CA GLU A 98 5.51 11.87 -5.05
C GLU A 98 6.04 10.97 -3.94
N GLY A 99 7.23 10.39 -4.13
CA GLY A 99 7.92 9.64 -3.08
C GLY A 99 8.22 10.50 -1.85
N MET A 100 8.73 11.72 -2.05
CA MET A 100 8.98 12.67 -0.96
C MET A 100 7.70 13.02 -0.19
N ARG A 101 6.60 13.33 -0.89
CA ARG A 101 5.31 13.63 -0.26
C ARG A 101 4.75 12.44 0.53
N ALA A 102 4.94 11.22 0.04
CA ALA A 102 4.54 10.02 0.78
C ALA A 102 5.32 9.89 2.12
N VAL A 103 6.61 10.19 2.11
CA VAL A 103 7.45 10.19 3.31
C VAL A 103 7.01 11.28 4.29
N GLU A 104 6.65 12.49 3.82
CA GLU A 104 6.12 13.55 4.69
C GLU A 104 4.85 13.12 5.43
N ILE A 105 3.93 12.43 4.74
CA ILE A 105 2.71 11.89 5.35
C ILE A 105 3.06 10.86 6.42
N ALA A 106 3.99 9.94 6.14
CA ALA A 106 4.41 8.91 7.08
C ALA A 106 5.04 9.52 8.36
N LEU A 107 5.91 10.53 8.20
CA LEU A 107 6.53 11.23 9.33
C LEU A 107 5.49 11.97 10.17
N ALA A 108 4.51 12.63 9.54
CA ALA A 108 3.42 13.28 10.27
C ALA A 108 2.53 12.29 11.03
N ALA A 109 2.29 11.10 10.46
CA ALA A 109 1.57 10.03 11.15
C ALA A 109 2.34 9.55 12.40
N ILE A 110 3.66 9.37 12.29
CA ILE A 110 4.53 9.01 13.42
C ILE A 110 4.48 10.08 14.52
N GLU A 111 4.56 11.36 14.15
CA GLU A 111 4.47 12.45 15.11
C GLU A 111 3.08 12.54 15.76
N SER A 112 2.02 12.28 14.99
CA SER A 112 0.65 12.22 15.49
C SER A 112 0.48 11.12 16.54
N ILE A 113 1.02 9.92 16.27
CA ILE A 113 1.04 8.79 17.21
C ILE A 113 1.78 9.17 18.50
N ARG A 114 2.96 9.81 18.37
CA ARG A 114 3.79 10.20 19.51
C ARG A 114 3.13 11.26 20.40
N THR A 115 2.43 12.21 19.80
CA THR A 115 1.85 13.37 20.50
C THR A 115 0.38 13.19 20.89
N GLY A 116 -0.31 12.21 20.30
CA GLY A 116 -1.75 12.01 20.46
C GLY A 116 -2.60 13.12 19.82
N LYS A 117 -2.02 13.89 18.88
CA LYS A 117 -2.69 15.05 18.25
C LYS A 117 -2.65 14.96 16.73
N PRO A 118 -3.66 15.50 16.01
CA PRO A 118 -3.60 15.61 14.56
C PRO A 118 -2.42 16.49 14.12
N VAL A 119 -1.70 16.04 13.09
CA VAL A 119 -0.59 16.78 12.46
C VAL A 119 -0.99 17.17 11.04
N LYS A 120 -0.80 18.43 10.69
CA LYS A 120 -1.05 18.92 9.32
C LYS A 120 0.15 18.58 8.44
N VAL A 121 -0.11 17.96 7.29
CA VAL A 121 0.91 17.66 6.27
C VAL A 121 0.85 18.75 5.20
N GLY A 122 1.99 19.38 4.93
CA GLY A 122 2.06 20.55 4.05
C GLY A 122 1.52 21.83 4.69
N GLY A 123 2.15 22.97 4.35
CA GLY A 123 1.75 24.32 4.79
C GLY A 123 0.30 24.66 4.46
#